data_AF-A0A5X7K0D5-F1
#
_entry.id   AF-A0A5X7K0D5-F1
#
_cell.length_a   1.000
_cell.length_b   1.000
_cell.length_c   1.000
_cell.angle_alpha   90.00
_cell.angle_beta   90.00
_cell.angle_gamma   90.00
#
_symmetry.space_group_name_H-M   'P 1'
#
loop_
_entity.id
_entity.type
_entity.pdbx_description
1 polymer ?
#
loop_
_entity_poly.entity_id
_entity_poly.type
_entity_poly.pdbx_seq_one_letter_code
_entity_poly.pdbx_strand_id
1 'polypeptide(L)' 'MNKGQQSAYPCPRIDTPRGMTYRQHLVVQIAPVMLTNFFSNDAWQDYDDLAKTLVMAVDAIIEAERETAE' A
#
# COMPACT_ATOMS: atom_id res chain seq x y z
N MET A 1 -14.53 -13.97 -25.09
CA MET A 1 -13.41 -14.08 -24.13
C MET A 1 -12.24 -13.28 -24.67
N ASN A 2 -12.12 -12.00 -24.28
CA ASN A 2 -10.93 -11.21 -24.61
C ASN A 2 -9.95 -11.31 -23.44
N LYS A 3 -8.81 -11.96 -23.70
CA LYS A 3 -7.72 -12.10 -22.74
C LYS A 3 -7.00 -10.75 -22.61
N GLY A 4 -7.12 -10.17 -21.41
CA GLY A 4 -6.01 -9.51 -20.70
C GLY A 4 -5.28 -8.38 -21.41
N GLN A 5 -5.90 -7.21 -21.50
CA GLN A 5 -5.14 -5.97 -21.34
C GLN A 5 -5.28 -5.56 -19.87
N GLN A 6 -4.40 -6.10 -19.01
CA GLN A 6 -4.18 -5.51 -17.70
C GLN A 6 -3.54 -4.13 -17.94
N SER A 7 -4.21 -3.09 -17.46
CA SER A 7 -3.69 -1.72 -17.49
C SER A 7 -2.29 -1.67 -16.89
N ALA A 8 -1.34 -1.07 -17.61
CA ALA A 8 0.02 -0.82 -17.15
C ALA A 8 0.09 0.18 -15.99
N TYR A 9 -1.03 0.85 -15.69
CA TYR A 9 -1.19 1.75 -14.55
C TYR A 9 -2.11 1.12 -13.52
N PRO A 10 -1.87 1.36 -12.21
CA PRO A 10 -2.65 0.74 -11.17
C PRO A 10 -4.12 1.13 -11.38
N CYS A 11 -4.94 0.13 -11.73
CA CYS A 11 -6.34 0.36 -12.01
C CYS A 11 -7.04 0.80 -10.72
N PRO A 12 -7.84 1.88 -10.78
CA PRO A 12 -8.88 2.12 -9.81
C PRO A 12 -9.67 0.82 -9.59
N ARG A 13 -9.66 0.26 -8.39
CA ARG A 13 -10.51 -0.90 -8.12
C ARG A 13 -11.86 -0.43 -7.58
N ILE A 14 -12.92 -1.05 -8.07
CA ILE A 14 -14.31 -0.81 -7.65
C ILE A 14 -14.58 -1.20 -6.18
N ASP A 15 -13.74 -2.03 -5.57
CA ASP A 15 -13.79 -2.39 -4.15
C ASP A 15 -13.10 -1.35 -3.24
N THR A 16 -12.29 -0.45 -3.82
CA THR A 16 -11.64 0.61 -3.06
C THR A 16 -12.42 1.92 -3.14
N PRO A 17 -12.50 2.69 -2.04
CA PRO A 17 -13.21 3.96 -2.05
C PRO A 17 -12.65 4.93 -3.10
N ARG A 18 -13.55 5.67 -3.76
CA ARG A 18 -13.24 6.84 -4.61
C ARG A 18 -12.29 6.57 -5.80
N GLY A 19 -12.26 5.35 -6.32
CA GLY A 19 -11.41 5.02 -7.47
C GLY A 19 -9.92 4.98 -7.12
N MET A 20 -9.59 4.72 -5.86
CA MET A 20 -8.22 4.45 -5.45
C MET A 20 -7.72 3.15 -6.10
N THR A 21 -6.41 3.02 -6.13
CA THR A 21 -5.77 1.73 -6.42
C THR A 21 -5.64 0.95 -5.12
N TYR A 22 -5.53 -0.37 -5.21
CA TYR A 22 -5.39 -1.20 -4.01
C TYR A 22 -4.17 -0.78 -3.15
N ARG A 23 -3.03 -0.51 -3.79
CA ARG A 23 -1.83 0.03 -3.13
C ARG A 23 -2.11 1.36 -2.41
N GLN A 24 -2.80 2.30 -3.06
CA GLN A 24 -3.17 3.58 -2.43
C GLN A 24 -4.13 3.38 -1.26
N HIS A 25 -5.06 2.43 -1.37
CA HIS A 25 -5.98 2.11 -0.28
C HIS A 25 -5.23 1.61 0.95
N LEU A 26 -4.28 0.69 0.77
CA LEU A 26 -3.42 0.19 1.85
C LEU A 26 -2.58 1.31 2.47
N VAL A 27 -1.98 2.18 1.65
CA VAL A 27 -1.24 3.36 2.13
C VAL A 27 -2.11 4.23 3.04
N VAL A 28 -3.35 4.53 2.63
CA VAL A 28 -4.29 5.35 3.41
C VAL A 28 -4.66 4.70 4.74
N GLN A 29 -4.75 3.37 4.79
CA GLN A 29 -5.06 2.65 6.03
C GLN A 29 -3.87 2.58 6.99
N ILE A 30 -2.65 2.40 6.47
CA ILE A 30 -1.45 2.13 7.28
C ILE A 30 -0.76 3.44 7.72
N ALA A 31 -0.73 4.45 6.85
CA ALA A 31 0.00 5.70 7.12
C ALA A 31 -0.37 6.36 8.46
N PRO A 32 -1.64 6.45 8.89
CA PRO A 32 -1.98 7.05 10.18
C PRO A 32 -1.35 6.30 11.37
N VAL A 33 -1.34 4.96 11.35
CA VAL A 33 -0.76 4.13 12.41
C VAL A 33 0.74 4.36 12.50
N MET A 34 1.43 4.36 11.36
CA MET A 34 2.87 4.60 11.31
C MET A 34 3.23 6.03 11.72
N LEU A 35 2.43 7.04 11.32
CA LEU A 35 2.62 8.43 11.75
C LEU A 35 2.42 8.61 13.26
N THR A 36 1.40 7.98 13.84
CA THR A 36 1.22 7.98 15.30
C THR A 36 2.44 7.37 16.00
N ASN A 37 2.98 6.27 15.46
CA ASN A 37 4.18 5.64 16.01
C ASN A 37 5.42 6.53 15.84
N PHE A 38 5.55 7.22 14.70
CA PHE A 38 6.65 8.13 14.39
C PHE A 38 6.73 9.29 15.39
N PHE A 39 5.59 9.88 15.76
CA PHE A 39 5.57 10.96 16.76
C PHE A 39 5.73 10.46 18.20
N SER A 40 5.53 9.17 18.45
CA SER A 40 5.55 8.59 19.80
C SER A 40 6.84 7.85 20.14
N ASN A 41 7.61 7.43 19.12
CA ASN A 41 8.78 6.57 19.27
C ASN A 41 9.89 6.97 18.28
N ASP A 42 11.14 6.71 18.65
CA ASP A 42 12.34 6.96 17.81
C ASP A 42 12.61 5.82 16.81
N ALA A 43 11.54 5.33 16.16
CA ALA A 43 11.60 4.16 15.28
C ALA A 43 12.11 4.46 13.87
N TRP A 44 12.08 5.73 13.44
CA TRP A 44 12.54 6.19 12.14
C TRP A 44 13.37 7.47 12.29
N GLN A 45 14.38 7.60 11.44
CA GLN A 45 15.31 8.73 11.50
C GLN A 45 14.71 10.05 10.99
N ASP A 46 13.85 9.95 9.98
CA ASP A 46 13.19 11.09 9.34
C ASP A 46 11.93 10.67 8.58
N TYR A 47 11.27 11.65 7.94
CA TYR A 47 10.08 11.42 7.13
C TYR A 47 10.35 10.57 5.87
N ASP A 48 11.56 10.59 5.31
CA ASP A 48 11.92 9.82 4.14
C ASP A 48 12.08 8.33 4.49
N ASP A 49 12.68 8.04 5.65
CA ASP A 49 12.80 6.70 6.22
C ASP A 49 11.43 6.09 6.54
N LEU A 50 10.54 6.87 7.14
CA LEU A 50 9.14 6.51 7.35
C LEU A 50 8.43 6.19 6.02
N ALA A 51 8.56 7.06 5.02
CA ALA A 51 7.90 6.91 3.73
C ALA A 51 8.40 5.66 2.97
N LYS A 52 9.70 5.38 2.99
CA LYS A 52 10.27 4.16 2.42
C LYS A 52 9.73 2.92 3.12
N THR A 53 9.71 2.93 4.45
CA THR A 53 9.18 1.81 5.25
C THR A 53 7.71 1.55 4.94
N LEU A 54 6.89 2.60 4.80
CA LEU A 54 5.47 2.49 4.45
C LEU A 54 5.28 1.82 3.09
N VAL A 55 6.01 2.24 2.06
CA VAL A 55 5.92 1.63 0.73
C VAL A 55 6.35 0.17 0.75
N MET A 56 7.44 -0.15 1.45
CA MET A 56 7.91 -1.53 1.61
C MET A 56 6.89 -2.42 2.32
N ALA A 57 6.27 -1.93 3.40
CA ALA A 57 5.25 -2.67 4.13
C ALA A 57 4.03 -2.96 3.25
N VAL A 58 3.57 -1.97 2.47
CA VAL A 58 2.45 -2.14 1.54
C VAL A 58 2.79 -3.14 0.44
N ASP A 59 3.99 -3.08 -0.12
CA ASP A 59 4.41 -4.03 -1.17
C ASP A 59 4.54 -5.45 -0.63
N ALA A 60 5.04 -5.61 0.61
CA ALA A 60 5.10 -6.92 1.27
C ALA A 60 3.70 -7.51 1.53
N ILE A 61 2.71 -6.69 1.91
CA ILE A 61 1.32 -7.14 2.07
C ILE A 61 0.76 -7.63 0.74
N ILE A 62 0.92 -6.84 -0.33
CA ILE A 62 0.43 -7.20 -1.66
C ILE A 62 1.06 -8.52 -2.14
N GLU A 63 2.36 -8.70 -1.90
CA GLU A 63 3.06 -9.93 -2.27
C GLU A 63 2.53 -11.14 -1.46
N ALA A 64 2.40 -11.01 -0.14
CA ALA A 64 1.88 -12.07 0.73
C ALA A 64 0.43 -12.46 0.39
N GLU A 65 -0.42 -11.48 0.04
CA GLU A 65 -1.78 -11.72 -0.42
C GLU A 65 -1.83 -12.41 -1.80
N ARG A 66 -0.83 -12.15 -2.66
CA ARG A 66 -0.72 -12.82 -3.96
C ARG A 66 -0.35 -14.28 -3.79
N GLU A 67 0.65 -14.57 -2.95
CA GLU A 67 1.10 -15.95 -2.66
C GLU A 67 0.02 -16.81 -1.99
N THR A 68 -0.86 -16.20 -1.18
CA THR A 68 -1.96 -16.92 -0.52
C THR A 68 -3.19 -17.12 -1.41
N ALA A 69 -3.25 -16.45 -2.56
CA ALA A 69 -4.32 -16.61 -3.54
C ALA A 69 -4.03 -17.69 -4.61
N GLU A 70 -2.84 -18.28 -4.61
CA GLU A 70 -2.43 -19.44 -5.42
C GLU A 70 -2.74 -20.78 -4.71
#